data_AF-A0A7K0MX50-F1
#
_entry.id   AF-A0A7K0MX50-F1
#
_cell.length_a   1.000
_cell.length_b   1.000
_cell.length_c   1.000
_cell.angle_alpha   90.00
_cell.angle_beta   90.00
_cell.angle_gamma   90.00
#
_symmetry.space_group_name_H-M   'P 1'
#
loop_
_entity.id
_entity.type
_entity.pdbx_description
1 polymer ?
#
loop_
_entity_poly.entity_id
_entity_poly.type
_entity_poly.pdbx_seq_one_letter_code
_entity_poly.pdbx_strand_id
1 'polypeptide(L)' 'MASHGIRDRVAIVGMGCTRFAEHWDKSADDLLRDAASAALADVGTSRQDIDAYWLGTAQSGMSGIMLAKALGLEGKPVS' A
#
# COMPACT_ATOMS: atom_id res chain seq x y z
N MET A 1 -27.48 17.22 14.17
CA MET A 1 -27.36 15.77 13.87
C MET A 1 -25.91 15.38 14.09
N ALA A 2 -25.60 14.51 15.04
CA ALA A 2 -24.24 13.97 15.16
C ALA A 2 -23.96 13.13 13.92
N SER A 3 -22.91 13.48 13.16
CA SER A 3 -22.45 12.65 12.06
C SER A 3 -22.02 11.30 12.62
N HIS A 4 -22.62 10.21 12.13
CA HIS A 4 -22.15 8.87 12.44
C HIS A 4 -20.86 8.63 11.64
N GLY A 5 -19.74 9.17 12.15
CA GLY A 5 -18.41 8.97 11.56
C GLY A 5 -17.95 7.51 11.63
N ILE A 6 -16.75 7.24 11.11
CA ILE A 6 -16.19 5.88 11.01
C ILE A 6 -15.60 5.34 12.32
N ARG A 7 -15.79 6.04 13.45
CA ARG A 7 -15.30 5.60 14.76
C ARG A 7 -15.84 4.20 15.05
N ASP A 8 -14.94 3.29 15.42
CA ASP A 8 -15.25 1.88 15.71
C ASP A 8 -15.75 1.06 14.50
N ARG A 9 -15.55 1.56 13.27
CA ARG A 9 -15.94 0.90 12.01
C ARG A 9 -14.78 0.67 11.04
N VAL A 10 -13.55 0.74 11.53
CA VAL A 10 -12.34 0.48 10.73
C VAL A 10 -11.72 -0.83 11.18
N ALA A 11 -11.43 -1.70 10.23
CA ALA A 11 -10.75 -2.97 10.46
C ALA A 11 -9.52 -3.08 9.54
N ILE A 12 -8.44 -3.66 10.06
CA ILE A 12 -7.31 -4.09 9.24
C ILE A 12 -7.66 -5.48 8.72
N VAL A 13 -7.89 -5.58 7.41
CA VAL A 13 -8.34 -6.83 6.77
C VAL A 13 -7.19 -7.64 6.15
N GLY A 14 -6.01 -7.04 6.01
CA GLY A 14 -4.81 -7.69 5.48
C GLY A 14 -3.54 -6.95 5.87
N MET A 15 -2.42 -7.67 5.91
CA MET A 15 -1.10 -7.13 6.24
C MET A 15 -0.03 -7.90 5.46
N GLY A 16 0.95 -7.16 4.93
CA GLY A 16 2.08 -7.72 4.21
C GLY A 16 3.36 -6.98 4.59
N CYS A 17 4.45 -7.72 4.70
CA CYS A 17 5.73 -7.19 5.13
C CYS A 17 6.85 -7.96 4.44
N THR A 18 7.79 -7.26 3.82
CA THR A 18 9.01 -7.89 3.30
C THR A 18 9.94 -8.27 4.45
N ARG A 19 10.85 -9.21 4.20
CA ARG A 19 11.90 -9.56 5.17
C ARG A 19 12.84 -8.37 5.37
N PHE A 20 13.24 -8.09 6.61
CA PHE A 20 14.20 -7.03 6.91
C PHE A 20 15.60 -7.60 6.76
N ALA A 21 16.29 -7.21 5.70
CA ALA A 21 17.62 -7.69 5.32
C ALA A 21 18.24 -6.73 4.29
N GLU A 22 19.50 -6.98 3.94
CA GLU A 22 20.11 -6.36 2.77
C GLU A 22 19.58 -7.05 1.51
N HIS A 23 18.83 -6.31 0.69
CA HIS A 23 18.32 -6.79 -0.59
C HIS A 23 19.12 -6.17 -1.73
N TRP A 24 20.26 -6.79 -2.05
CA TRP A 24 21.16 -6.30 -3.09
C TRP A 24 20.61 -6.49 -4.51
N ASP A 25 19.62 -7.38 -4.66
CA ASP A 25 18.98 -7.75 -5.91
C ASP A 25 17.61 -7.08 -6.13
N LYS A 26 17.12 -6.28 -5.17
CA LYS A 26 15.79 -5.67 -5.23
C LYS A 26 15.83 -4.16 -5.10
N SER A 27 15.01 -3.50 -5.90
CA SER A 27 14.72 -2.08 -5.76
C SER A 27 13.65 -1.83 -4.68
N ALA A 28 13.48 -0.57 -4.30
CA ALA A 28 12.38 -0.18 -3.42
C ALA A 28 10.99 -0.43 -4.05
N ASP A 29 10.88 -0.34 -5.38
CA ASP A 29 9.65 -0.66 -6.12
C ASP A 29 9.32 -2.15 -6.00
N ASP A 30 10.33 -3.03 -6.07
CA ASP A 30 10.16 -4.48 -5.91
C ASP A 30 9.71 -4.83 -4.49
N LEU A 31 10.35 -4.24 -3.48
CA LEU A 31 9.96 -4.45 -2.08
C LEU A 31 8.55 -3.95 -1.79
N LEU A 32 8.14 -2.83 -2.41
CA LEU A 32 6.79 -2.29 -2.28
C LEU A 32 5.76 -3.22 -2.93
N ARG A 33 6.05 -3.76 -4.13
CA ARG A 33 5.21 -4.74 -4.82
C ARG A 33 5.05 -6.03 -4.01
N ASP A 34 6.14 -6.53 -3.43
CA ASP A 34 6.12 -7.75 -2.61
C ASP A 34 5.26 -7.56 -1.35
N ALA A 35 5.46 -6.47 -0.61
CA ALA A 35 4.67 -6.16 0.58
C ALA A 35 3.19 -5.97 0.27
N ALA A 36 2.86 -5.22 -0.79
CA ALA A 36 1.48 -4.98 -1.19
C ALA A 36 0.78 -6.27 -1.67
N SER A 37 1.48 -7.11 -2.42
CA SER A 37 0.93 -8.39 -2.88
C SER A 37 0.66 -9.33 -1.71
N ALA A 38 1.58 -9.40 -0.73
CA ALA A 38 1.38 -10.18 0.49
C ALA A 38 0.18 -9.66 1.31
N ALA A 39 -0.02 -8.34 1.38
CA ALA A 39 -1.14 -7.76 2.11
C ALA A 39 -2.51 -8.09 1.49
N LEU A 40 -2.55 -8.35 0.18
CA LEU A 40 -3.78 -8.63 -0.56
C LEU A 40 -4.06 -10.13 -0.73
N ALA A 41 -3.06 -10.99 -0.53
CA ALA A 41 -3.13 -12.41 -0.87
C ALA A 41 -4.34 -13.15 -0.27
N ASP A 42 -4.68 -12.84 0.98
CA ASP A 42 -5.70 -13.57 1.75
C ASP A 42 -7.02 -12.79 1.93
N VAL A 43 -7.10 -11.57 1.39
CA VAL A 43 -8.23 -10.65 1.63
C VAL A 43 -9.34 -10.83 0.58
N GLY A 44 -9.11 -11.62 -0.47
CA GLY A 44 -10.06 -11.80 -1.57
C GLY A 44 -10.32 -10.51 -2.35
N THR A 45 -9.41 -9.54 -2.26
CA THR A 45 -9.53 -8.22 -2.86
C THR A 45 -8.34 -7.96 -3.80
N SER A 46 -8.51 -7.05 -4.75
CA SER A 46 -7.46 -6.67 -5.69
C SER A 46 -7.08 -5.20 -5.53
N ARG A 47 -5.96 -4.80 -6.13
CA ARG A 47 -5.56 -3.38 -6.18
C ARG A 47 -6.62 -2.46 -6.82
N GLN A 48 -7.50 -3.00 -7.67
CA GLN A 48 -8.56 -2.23 -8.33
C GLN A 48 -9.69 -1.84 -7.36
N ASP A 49 -9.89 -2.66 -6.33
CA ASP A 49 -10.92 -2.49 -5.29
C ASP A 49 -10.50 -1.50 -4.20
N ILE A 50 -9.22 -1.09 -4.17
CA ILE A 50 -8.73 -0.08 -3.25
C ILE A 50 -9.00 1.32 -3.79
N ASP A 51 -9.65 2.16 -2.99
CA ASP A 51 -10.04 3.52 -3.38
C ASP A 51 -8.94 4.57 -3.21
N ALA A 52 -8.04 4.40 -2.24
CA ALA A 52 -6.99 5.37 -1.94
C ALA A 52 -5.78 4.72 -1.27
N TYR A 53 -4.62 5.36 -1.41
CA TYR A 53 -3.35 4.88 -0.88
C TYR A 53 -2.64 5.99 -0.08
N TRP A 54 -1.91 5.58 0.96
CA TRP A 54 -1.03 6.45 1.75
C TRP A 54 0.36 5.82 1.84
N LEU A 55 1.38 6.52 1.37
CA LEU A 55 2.77 6.04 1.39
C LEU A 55 3.59 6.81 2.43
N GLY A 56 4.19 6.08 3.37
CA GLY A 56 5.27 6.59 4.22
C GLY A 56 6.63 6.15 3.70
N THR A 57 7.54 7.09 3.43
CA THR A 57 8.92 6.80 3.03
C THR A 57 9.88 7.87 3.55
N ALA A 58 11.13 7.49 3.82
CA ALA A 58 12.17 8.41 4.29
C ALA A 58 13.23 8.71 3.20
N GLN A 59 13.74 7.67 2.52
CA GLN A 59 14.82 7.81 1.54
C GLN A 59 14.58 7.06 0.22
N SER A 60 13.46 6.34 0.09
CA SER A 60 13.20 5.50 -1.09
C SER A 60 12.50 6.25 -2.23
N GLY A 61 12.07 7.49 -2.00
CA GLY A 61 11.38 8.34 -2.97
C GLY A 61 10.83 9.62 -2.33
N MET A 62 10.37 10.57 -3.15
CA MET A 62 9.96 11.91 -2.70
C MET A 62 8.44 12.14 -2.71
N SER A 63 7.62 11.17 -3.10
CA SER A 63 6.15 11.32 -3.13
C SER A 63 5.42 9.99 -3.35
N GLY A 64 4.09 10.03 -3.25
CA GLY A 64 3.18 8.93 -3.63
C GLY A 64 3.31 8.43 -5.08
N ILE A 65 3.97 9.17 -5.98
CA ILE A 65 4.26 8.71 -7.36
C ILE A 65 5.04 7.40 -7.36
N MET A 66 5.93 7.20 -6.38
CA MET A 66 6.68 5.96 -6.24
C MET A 66 5.73 4.76 -6.10
N LEU A 67 4.77 4.84 -5.18
CA LEU A 67 3.77 3.78 -4.98
C LEU A 67 2.85 3.65 -6.20
N ALA A 68 2.42 4.76 -6.81
CA ALA A 68 1.58 4.72 -8.00
C ALA A 68 2.24 3.99 -9.16
N LYS A 69 3.53 4.28 -9.43
CA LYS A 69 4.33 3.62 -10.46
C LYS A 69 4.61 2.16 -10.11
N ALA A 70 5.03 1.91 -8.87
CA ALA A 70 5.34 0.56 -8.38
C ALA A 70 4.10 -0.34 -8.33
N LEU A 71 2.89 0.20 -8.16
CA LEU A 71 1.67 -0.61 -8.20
C LEU A 71 0.92 -0.49 -9.52
N GLY A 72 1.39 0.29 -10.50
CA GLY A 72 0.67 0.52 -11.76
C GLY A 72 -0.76 1.03 -11.53
N LEU A 73 -0.91 2.02 -10.65
CA LEU A 73 -2.21 2.60 -10.31
C LEU A 73 -2.66 3.58 -11.39
N GLU A 74 -3.93 3.50 -11.77
CA GLU A 74 -4.58 4.41 -12.71
C GLU A 74 -5.78 5.07 -12.04
N GLY A 75 -5.79 6.42 -12.00
CA GLY A 75 -6.92 7.19 -11.47
C GLY A 75 -7.18 7.06 -9.96
N LYS A 76 -6.30 6.39 -9.20
CA LYS A 76 -6.41 6.25 -7.74
C LYS A 76 -5.59 7.33 -7.02
N PRO A 77 -6.15 8.06 -6.05
CA PRO A 77 -5.40 9.04 -5.26
C PRO A 77 -4.32 8.37 -4.40
N VAL A 78 -3.15 9.00 -4.34
CA VAL A 78 -2.02 8.60 -3.47
C VAL A 78 -1.51 9.82 -2.73
N SER A 79 -1.39 9.70 -1.40
CA SER A 79 -0.77 10.71 -0.53
C SER A 79 0.63 10.31 -0.07
#